data_AF-A0A4R6M173-F1
#
_entry.id   AF-A0A4R6M173-F1
#
_cell.length_a   1.000
_cell.length_b   1.000
_cell.length_c   1.000
_cell.angle_alpha   90.00
_cell.angle_beta   90.00
_cell.angle_gamma   90.00
#
_symmetry.space_group_name_H-M   'P 1'
#
loop_
_entity.id
_entity.type
_entity.pdbx_description
1 polymer ?
#
loop_
_entity_poly.entity_id
_entity_poly.type
_entity_poly.pdbx_seq_one_letter_code
_entity_poly.pdbx_strand_id
1 'polypeptide(L)'
;MENLKSILEIYNKENINPDEIMFIEMIDKYKSWQLMTDEEKFQDKKQSLLVNIKFDGFSLEIEYERQIIIFLEKLLSFFANINEQKDFREYHSLNEEYKILFRIYYMLYSEKELLLYTRSSKGAKIHIPFKTFEDLINQIKLTSLYKKYKLKELFEKYSLLVELFSKGPYSP
;
A
#
# COMPACT_ATOMS: atom_id res chain seq x y z
N MET A 1 -4.68 0.96 27.28
CA MET A 1 -4.40 2.01 26.28
C MET A 1 -4.71 3.33 26.98
N GLU A 2 -3.70 4.15 27.31
CA GLU A 2 -3.94 5.45 27.94
C GLU A 2 -4.90 6.27 27.07
N ASN A 3 -5.91 6.89 27.70
CA ASN A 3 -7.00 7.56 26.99
C ASN A 3 -6.52 8.92 26.46
N LEU A 4 -5.82 8.91 25.32
CA LEU A 4 -5.28 10.12 24.66
C LEU A 4 -6.37 11.18 24.42
N LYS A 5 -7.63 10.76 24.20
CA LYS A 5 -8.77 11.69 24.07
C LYS A 5 -9.02 12.49 25.34
N SER A 6 -8.95 11.83 26.51
CA SER A 6 -9.09 12.54 27.79
C SER A 6 -7.95 13.53 28.05
N ILE A 7 -6.73 13.23 27.59
CA ILE A 7 -5.58 14.14 27.69
C ILE A 7 -5.78 15.34 26.77
N LEU A 8 -6.20 15.12 25.51
CA LEU A 8 -6.51 16.21 24.57
C LEU A 8 -7.63 17.12 25.08
N GLU A 9 -8.67 16.56 25.70
CA GLU A 9 -9.75 17.34 26.30
C GLU A 9 -9.27 18.24 27.45
N ILE A 10 -8.36 17.74 28.30
CA ILE A 10 -7.74 18.53 29.37
C ILE A 10 -6.87 19.63 28.76
N TYR A 11 -5.99 19.28 27.82
CA TYR A 11 -5.04 20.22 27.22
C TYR A 11 -5.74 21.37 26.47
N ASN A 12 -6.83 21.04 25.75
CA ASN A 12 -7.65 22.04 25.07
C ASN A 12 -8.40 22.96 26.06
N LYS A 13 -8.85 22.43 27.21
CA LYS A 13 -9.54 23.23 28.25
C LYS A 13 -8.59 24.14 29.01
N GLU A 14 -7.39 23.65 29.32
CA GLU A 14 -6.36 24.36 30.08
C GLU A 14 -5.50 25.28 29.21
N ASN A 15 -5.81 25.40 27.91
CA ASN A 15 -5.08 26.23 26.93
C ASN A 15 -3.56 25.95 26.92
N ILE A 16 -3.21 24.66 26.96
CA ILE A 16 -1.82 24.17 26.96
C ILE A 16 -1.17 24.45 25.60
N ASN A 17 0.17 24.48 25.57
CA ASN A 17 0.99 24.72 24.40
C ASN A 17 0.50 23.89 23.17
N PRO A 18 0.18 24.55 22.04
CA PRO A 18 -0.21 23.88 20.80
C PRO A 18 0.77 22.81 20.30
N ASP A 19 2.06 22.96 20.57
CA ASP A 19 3.08 21.97 20.17
C ASP A 19 2.86 20.64 20.89
N GLU A 20 2.52 20.67 22.18
CA GLU A 20 2.25 19.45 22.96
C GLU A 20 0.98 18.75 22.47
N ILE A 21 -0.07 19.53 22.18
CA ILE A 21 -1.32 19.02 21.59
C ILE A 21 -1.02 18.34 20.26
N MET A 22 -0.21 18.96 19.40
CA MET A 22 0.19 18.39 18.12
C MET A 22 0.88 17.03 18.28
N PHE A 23 1.80 16.86 19.23
CA PHE A 23 2.46 15.57 19.45
C PHE A 23 1.47 14.48 19.92
N ILE A 24 0.53 14.82 20.79
CA ILE A 24 -0.50 13.88 21.26
C ILE A 24 -1.41 13.47 20.09
N GLU A 25 -1.83 14.43 19.26
CA GLU A 25 -2.61 14.15 18.05
C GLU A 25 -1.85 13.29 17.04
N MET A 26 -0.55 13.52 16.86
CA MET A 26 0.28 12.70 15.95
C MET A 26 0.31 11.23 16.40
N ILE A 27 0.44 10.98 17.71
CA ILE A 27 0.40 9.63 18.28
C ILE A 27 -0.98 9.00 18.10
N ASP A 28 -2.06 9.76 18.36
CA ASP A 28 -3.43 9.27 18.20
C ASP A 28 -3.74 8.91 16.73
N LYS A 29 -3.33 9.77 15.78
CA LYS A 29 -3.44 9.53 14.34
C LYS A 29 -2.65 8.29 13.93
N TYR A 30 -1.42 8.12 14.42
CA TYR A 30 -0.61 6.92 14.13
C TYR A 30 -1.26 5.65 14.67
N LYS A 31 -1.69 5.64 15.93
CA LYS A 31 -2.35 4.47 16.54
C LYS A 31 -3.66 4.13 15.81
N SER A 32 -4.46 5.14 15.50
CA SER A 32 -5.70 4.96 14.73
C SER A 32 -5.43 4.34 13.36
N TRP A 33 -4.39 4.79 12.66
CA TRP A 33 -3.97 4.20 11.39
C TRP A 33 -3.57 2.73 11.53
N GLN A 34 -2.82 2.36 12.57
CA GLN A 34 -2.40 0.97 12.78
C GLN A 34 -3.57 0.02 13.11
N LEU A 35 -4.68 0.55 13.64
CA LEU A 35 -5.90 -0.22 13.94
C LEU A 35 -6.81 -0.41 12.72
N MET A 36 -6.60 0.35 11.64
CA MET A 36 -7.38 0.23 10.41
C MET A 36 -7.00 -1.03 9.62
N THR A 37 -8.01 -1.68 9.06
CA THR A 37 -7.88 -2.72 8.03
C THR A 37 -7.26 -2.16 6.75
N ASP A 38 -6.75 -3.03 5.88
CA ASP A 38 -6.23 -2.63 4.57
C ASP A 38 -7.27 -1.87 3.73
N GLU A 39 -8.53 -2.30 3.80
CA GLU A 39 -9.63 -1.67 3.08
C GLU A 39 -9.90 -0.25 3.61
N GLU A 40 -9.94 -0.07 4.93
CA GLU A 40 -10.12 1.25 5.54
C GLU A 40 -8.97 2.20 5.18
N LYS A 41 -7.72 1.71 5.22
CA LYS A 41 -6.54 2.49 4.81
C LYS A 41 -6.60 2.87 3.32
N PHE A 42 -7.02 1.94 2.47
CA PHE A 42 -7.19 2.19 1.04
C PHE A 42 -8.26 3.26 0.77
N GLN A 43 -9.43 3.17 1.41
CA GLN A 43 -10.49 4.16 1.24
C GLN A 43 -10.06 5.55 1.75
N ASP A 44 -9.33 5.62 2.87
CA ASP A 44 -8.80 6.89 3.38
C ASP A 44 -7.80 7.55 2.41
N LYS A 45 -6.87 6.78 1.84
CA LYS A 45 -5.94 7.28 0.82
C LYS A 45 -6.68 7.74 -0.44
N LYS A 46 -7.68 6.98 -0.90
CA LYS A 46 -8.51 7.33 -2.06
C LYS A 46 -9.25 8.65 -1.83
N GLN A 47 -9.83 8.84 -0.65
CA GLN A 47 -10.50 10.09 -0.29
C GLN A 47 -9.51 11.26 -0.23
N SER A 48 -8.32 11.04 0.31
CA SER A 48 -7.26 12.06 0.40
C SER A 48 -6.78 12.51 -0.99
N LEU A 49 -6.60 11.58 -1.93
CA LEU A 49 -6.26 11.89 -3.33
C LEU A 49 -7.33 12.77 -4.00
N LEU A 50 -8.62 12.47 -3.79
CA LEU A 50 -9.72 13.25 -4.35
C LEU A 50 -9.75 14.69 -3.84
N VAL A 51 -9.31 14.91 -2.59
CA VAL A 51 -9.12 16.24 -2.03
C VAL A 51 -7.95 16.93 -2.73
N ASN A 52 -6.77 16.31 -2.76
CA ASN A 52 -5.57 16.91 -3.35
C ASN A 52 -5.75 17.30 -4.83
N ILE A 53 -6.38 16.45 -5.65
CA ILE A 53 -6.67 16.74 -7.07
C ILE A 53 -7.51 18.01 -7.22
N LYS A 54 -8.46 18.26 -6.31
CA LYS A 54 -9.34 19.44 -6.38
C LYS A 54 -8.61 20.75 -6.12
N PHE A 55 -7.52 20.71 -5.34
CA PHE A 55 -6.85 21.91 -4.85
C PHE A 55 -5.50 22.20 -5.54
N ASP A 56 -4.77 21.16 -5.95
CA ASP A 56 -3.35 21.29 -6.33
C ASP A 56 -3.05 21.08 -7.83
N GLY A 57 -4.05 20.79 -8.66
CA GLY A 57 -3.87 20.63 -10.12
C GLY A 57 -3.13 19.35 -10.51
N PHE A 58 -2.34 19.38 -11.59
CA PHE A 58 -1.58 18.22 -12.08
C PHE A 58 -0.11 18.32 -11.65
N SER A 59 0.38 17.39 -10.83
CA SER A 59 1.77 17.30 -10.39
C SER A 59 2.28 15.86 -10.44
N LEU A 60 3.61 15.68 -10.45
CA LEU A 60 4.22 14.36 -10.39
C LEU A 60 3.83 13.62 -9.10
N GLU A 61 3.75 14.34 -7.97
CA GLU A 61 3.25 13.84 -6.70
C GLU A 61 1.83 13.28 -6.85
N ILE A 62 0.91 14.03 -7.45
CA ILE A 62 -0.49 13.62 -7.61
C ILE A 62 -0.63 12.43 -8.55
N GLU A 63 0.14 12.39 -9.65
CA GLU A 63 0.11 11.25 -10.56
C GLU A 63 0.70 9.99 -9.91
N TYR A 64 1.76 10.13 -9.12
CA TYR A 64 2.31 9.03 -8.34
C TYR A 64 1.31 8.48 -7.30
N GLU A 65 0.68 9.35 -6.52
CA GLU A 65 -0.39 8.97 -5.57
C GLU A 65 -1.57 8.30 -6.29
N ARG A 66 -1.94 8.78 -7.48
CA ARG A 66 -2.98 8.16 -8.30
C ARG A 66 -2.60 6.74 -8.72
N GLN A 67 -1.35 6.51 -9.14
CA GLN A 67 -0.89 5.17 -9.48
C GLN A 67 -0.80 4.24 -8.27
N ILE A 68 -0.49 4.76 -7.06
CA ILE A 68 -0.62 3.98 -5.82
C ILE A 68 -2.05 3.47 -5.65
N ILE A 69 -3.05 4.35 -5.78
CA ILE A 69 -4.46 3.95 -5.63
C ILE A 69 -4.87 2.89 -6.66
N ILE A 70 -4.51 3.10 -7.93
CA ILE A 70 -4.83 2.14 -9.01
C ILE A 70 -4.15 0.79 -8.75
N PHE A 71 -2.89 0.80 -8.32
CA PHE A 71 -2.16 -0.42 -8.01
C PHE A 71 -2.74 -1.14 -6.79
N LEU A 72 -3.01 -0.42 -5.70
CA LEU A 72 -3.62 -0.97 -4.48
C LEU A 72 -4.98 -1.61 -4.77
N GLU A 73 -5.82 -0.99 -5.60
CA GLU A 73 -7.11 -1.58 -5.98
C GLU A 73 -6.96 -2.96 -6.65
N LYS A 74 -6.00 -3.08 -7.58
CA LYS A 74 -5.70 -4.36 -8.25
C LYS A 74 -5.06 -5.36 -7.30
N LEU A 75 -4.19 -4.88 -6.42
CA LEU A 75 -3.46 -5.70 -5.45
C LEU A 75 -4.39 -6.30 -4.40
N LEU A 76 -5.29 -5.49 -3.82
CA LEU A 76 -6.30 -5.97 -2.88
C LEU A 76 -7.28 -6.95 -3.56
N SER A 77 -7.66 -6.69 -4.82
CA SER A 77 -8.46 -7.64 -5.59
C SER A 77 -7.70 -8.96 -5.84
N PHE A 78 -6.40 -8.91 -6.10
CA PHE A 78 -5.55 -10.10 -6.22
C PHE A 78 -5.56 -10.92 -4.93
N PHE A 79 -5.36 -10.27 -3.78
CA PHE A 79 -5.40 -10.92 -2.47
C PHE A 79 -6.76 -11.55 -2.16
N ALA A 80 -7.86 -10.84 -2.41
CA ALA A 80 -9.21 -11.34 -2.18
C ALA A 80 -9.57 -12.58 -3.01
N ASN A 81 -8.92 -12.76 -4.17
CA ASN A 81 -9.16 -13.89 -5.08
C ASN A 81 -8.26 -15.11 -4.81
N ILE A 82 -7.28 -14.99 -3.90
CA ILE A 82 -6.42 -16.10 -3.49
C ILE A 82 -6.90 -16.62 -2.14
N ASN A 83 -7.13 -17.93 -2.07
CA ASN A 83 -7.39 -18.57 -0.80
C ASN A 83 -6.09 -19.18 -0.31
N GLU A 84 -5.33 -18.47 0.53
CA GLU A 84 -4.00 -18.93 0.98
C GLU A 84 -4.03 -20.34 1.57
N GLN A 85 -5.03 -20.65 2.41
CA GLN A 85 -5.15 -21.97 3.04
C GLN A 85 -5.35 -23.10 2.02
N LYS A 86 -5.94 -22.80 0.86
CA LYS A 86 -6.20 -23.76 -0.21
C LYS A 86 -5.09 -23.77 -1.26
N ASP A 87 -4.68 -22.60 -1.71
CA ASP A 87 -3.79 -22.36 -2.84
C ASP A 87 -2.31 -22.44 -2.41
N PHE A 88 -2.00 -22.10 -1.16
CA PHE A 88 -0.67 -22.11 -0.54
C PHE A 88 -0.64 -22.97 0.72
N ARG A 89 -1.00 -24.24 0.56
CA ARG A 89 -0.73 -25.27 1.58
C ARG A 89 0.79 -25.40 1.81
N GLU A 90 1.24 -26.52 2.35
CA GLU A 90 2.67 -26.77 2.57
C GLU A 90 3.48 -26.50 1.29
N TYR A 91 4.39 -25.51 1.34
CA TYR A 91 5.12 -25.01 0.18
C TYR A 91 5.81 -26.11 -0.63
N HIS A 92 6.39 -27.09 0.07
CA HIS A 92 7.10 -28.21 -0.54
C HIS A 92 6.18 -29.16 -1.32
N SER A 93 4.87 -29.16 -1.04
CA SER A 93 3.85 -29.96 -1.73
C SER A 93 3.26 -29.27 -2.98
N LEU A 94 3.53 -27.98 -3.17
CA LEU A 94 3.00 -27.23 -4.31
C LEU A 94 3.68 -27.69 -5.61
N ASN A 95 2.94 -27.61 -6.72
CA ASN A 95 3.57 -27.71 -8.04
C ASN A 95 4.37 -26.43 -8.35
N GLU A 96 5.24 -26.49 -9.36
CA GLU A 96 6.17 -25.38 -9.67
C GLU A 96 5.45 -24.05 -9.97
N GLU A 97 4.32 -24.08 -10.70
CA GLU A 97 3.57 -22.85 -10.99
C GLU A 97 3.01 -22.20 -9.70
N TYR A 98 2.48 -23.00 -8.77
CA TYR A 98 2.01 -22.49 -7.48
C TYR A 98 3.15 -22.06 -6.56
N LYS A 99 4.33 -22.68 -6.63
CA LYS A 99 5.52 -22.19 -5.90
C LYS A 99 5.97 -20.82 -6.41
N ILE A 100 5.89 -20.58 -7.72
CA ILE A 100 6.20 -19.26 -8.31
C ILE A 100 5.14 -18.25 -7.89
N LEU A 101 3.85 -18.61 -7.96
CA LEU A 101 2.75 -17.75 -7.52
C LEU A 101 2.87 -17.39 -6.03
N PHE A 102 3.23 -18.36 -5.17
CA PHE A 102 3.51 -18.15 -3.75
C PHE A 102 4.59 -17.06 -3.56
N ARG A 103 5.69 -17.13 -4.30
CA ARG A 103 6.77 -16.14 -4.21
C ARG A 103 6.30 -14.75 -4.66
N ILE A 104 5.55 -14.68 -5.77
CA ILE A 104 4.94 -13.43 -6.24
C ILE A 104 4.02 -12.84 -5.15
N TYR A 105 3.18 -13.69 -4.54
CA TYR A 105 2.24 -13.30 -3.50
C TYR A 105 2.92 -12.62 -2.31
N TYR A 106 3.95 -13.24 -1.74
CA TYR A 106 4.61 -12.71 -0.55
C TYR A 106 5.43 -11.43 -0.83
N MET A 107 5.98 -11.30 -2.04
CA MET A 107 6.62 -10.04 -2.45
C MET A 107 5.58 -8.93 -2.61
N LEU A 108 4.44 -9.21 -3.25
CA LEU A 108 3.33 -8.26 -3.36
C LEU A 108 2.71 -7.93 -1.99
N TYR A 109 2.71 -8.87 -1.05
CA TYR A 109 2.24 -8.65 0.32
C TYR A 109 3.16 -7.65 1.03
N SER A 110 4.46 -7.84 0.89
CA SER A 110 5.46 -6.92 1.44
C SER A 110 5.30 -5.51 0.85
N GLU A 111 5.06 -5.40 -0.46
CA GLU A 111 4.79 -4.12 -1.12
C GLU A 111 3.51 -3.44 -0.57
N LYS A 112 2.43 -4.21 -0.37
CA LYS A 112 1.19 -3.70 0.26
C LYS A 112 1.46 -3.14 1.65
N GLU A 113 2.18 -3.89 2.50
CA GLU A 113 2.54 -3.45 3.85
C GLU A 113 3.32 -2.13 3.81
N LEU A 114 4.27 -1.98 2.89
CA LEU A 114 5.03 -0.72 2.72
C LEU A 114 4.13 0.45 2.30
N LEU A 115 3.26 0.26 1.31
CA LEU A 115 2.37 1.29 0.81
C LEU A 115 1.31 1.73 1.84
N LEU A 116 0.89 0.81 2.71
CA LEU A 116 -0.13 1.03 3.74
C LEU A 116 0.48 1.29 5.14
N TYR A 117 1.81 1.31 5.27
CA TYR A 117 2.47 1.53 6.57
C TYR A 117 2.17 2.93 7.12
N THR A 118 2.17 3.94 6.25
CA THR A 118 1.84 5.33 6.59
C THR A 118 0.67 5.86 5.78
N ARG A 119 -0.09 6.77 6.39
CA ARG A 119 -1.18 7.48 5.73
C ARG A 119 -0.72 8.26 4.51
N SER A 120 0.35 9.06 4.66
CA SER A 120 0.98 9.78 3.54
C SER A 120 1.91 8.86 2.76
N SER A 121 1.88 8.94 1.42
CA SER A 121 2.81 8.18 0.59
C SER A 121 4.19 8.86 0.45
N LYS A 122 4.37 10.07 1.01
CA LYS A 122 5.70 10.65 1.31
C LYS A 122 6.53 9.76 2.25
N GLY A 123 5.86 8.93 3.05
CA GLY A 123 6.51 7.94 3.92
C GLY A 123 7.06 6.73 3.18
N ALA A 124 6.69 6.50 1.91
CA ALA A 124 7.23 5.42 1.10
C ALA A 124 8.68 5.74 0.71
N LYS A 125 9.62 5.07 1.37
CA LYS A 125 11.07 5.25 1.12
C LYS A 125 11.63 4.30 0.07
N ILE A 126 10.93 3.21 -0.20
CA ILE A 126 11.39 2.13 -1.08
C ILE A 126 10.19 1.38 -1.64
N HIS A 127 10.33 0.91 -2.87
CA HIS A 127 9.51 -0.15 -3.46
C HIS A 127 10.37 -1.39 -3.68
N ILE A 128 9.74 -2.55 -3.72
CA ILE A 128 10.40 -3.74 -4.23
C ILE A 128 10.83 -3.49 -5.69
N PRO A 129 12.10 -3.72 -6.07
CA PRO A 129 12.51 -3.51 -7.45
C PRO A 129 11.70 -4.39 -8.40
N PHE A 130 11.18 -3.81 -9.49
CA PHE A 130 10.41 -4.55 -10.51
C PHE A 130 11.16 -5.79 -11.02
N LYS A 131 12.49 -5.68 -11.15
CA LYS A 131 13.41 -6.77 -11.50
C LYS A 131 13.25 -8.02 -10.61
N THR A 132 12.86 -7.86 -9.35
CA THR A 132 12.59 -8.99 -8.44
C THR A 132 11.43 -9.86 -8.92
N PHE A 133 10.49 -9.25 -9.65
CA PHE A 133 9.33 -9.95 -10.22
C PHE A 133 9.57 -10.45 -11.64
N GLU A 134 10.44 -9.80 -12.43
CA GLU A 134 10.65 -10.16 -13.85
C GLU A 134 10.95 -11.64 -14.06
N ASP A 135 11.86 -12.22 -13.28
CA ASP A 135 12.22 -13.62 -13.38
C ASP A 135 11.05 -14.55 -13.03
N LEU A 136 10.25 -14.18 -12.02
CA LEU A 136 9.07 -14.94 -11.61
C LEU A 136 7.95 -14.87 -12.65
N ILE A 137 7.70 -13.66 -13.17
CA ILE A 137 6.73 -13.41 -14.23
C ILE A 137 7.09 -14.23 -15.46
N ASN A 138 8.36 -14.24 -15.87
CA ASN A 138 8.81 -14.99 -17.05
C ASN A 138 8.56 -16.50 -16.94
N GLN A 139 8.61 -17.06 -15.74
CA GLN A 139 8.33 -18.48 -15.49
C GLN A 139 6.84 -18.82 -15.55
N ILE A 140 5.95 -17.88 -15.20
CA ILE A 140 4.51 -18.14 -15.08
C ILE A 140 3.64 -17.47 -16.15
N LYS A 141 4.17 -16.54 -16.96
CA LYS A 141 3.40 -15.68 -17.89
C LYS A 141 2.57 -16.42 -18.95
N LEU A 142 2.95 -17.67 -19.27
CA LEU A 142 2.24 -18.50 -20.25
C LEU A 142 1.21 -19.45 -19.61
N THR A 143 1.12 -19.47 -18.28
CA THR A 143 0.27 -20.42 -17.53
C THR A 143 -1.18 -19.93 -17.40
N SER A 144 -2.05 -20.83 -17.00
CA SER A 144 -3.45 -20.50 -16.68
C SER A 144 -3.56 -19.60 -15.43
N LEU A 145 -2.65 -19.75 -14.45
CA LEU A 145 -2.63 -18.96 -13.22
C LEU A 145 -2.39 -17.47 -13.51
N TYR A 146 -1.46 -17.16 -14.41
CA TYR A 146 -1.15 -15.77 -14.77
C TYR A 146 -2.37 -15.04 -15.36
N LYS A 147 -3.17 -15.76 -16.16
CA LYS A 147 -4.44 -15.24 -16.70
C LYS A 147 -5.52 -15.16 -15.64
N LYS A 148 -5.70 -16.24 -14.86
CA LYS A 148 -6.70 -16.35 -13.78
C LYS A 148 -6.62 -15.16 -12.82
N TYR A 149 -5.40 -14.82 -12.39
CA TYR A 149 -5.15 -13.76 -11.42
C TYR A 149 -4.82 -12.40 -12.04
N LYS A 150 -5.01 -12.24 -13.36
CA LYS A 150 -4.78 -10.98 -14.10
C LYS A 150 -3.41 -10.34 -13.82
N LEU A 151 -2.37 -11.17 -13.64
CA LEU A 151 -1.05 -10.70 -13.22
C LEU A 151 -0.41 -9.74 -14.22
N LYS A 152 -0.74 -9.83 -15.52
CA LYS A 152 -0.30 -8.86 -16.53
C LYS A 152 -0.71 -7.43 -16.17
N GLU A 153 -2.00 -7.22 -15.88
CA GLU A 153 -2.53 -5.89 -15.56
C GLU A 153 -1.92 -5.37 -14.25
N LEU A 154 -1.81 -6.25 -13.24
CA LEU A 154 -1.21 -5.91 -11.96
C LEU A 154 0.24 -5.41 -12.11
N PHE A 155 1.07 -6.13 -12.86
CA PHE A 155 2.47 -5.76 -13.07
C PHE A 155 2.67 -4.58 -14.01
N GLU A 156 1.77 -4.35 -14.98
CA GLU A 156 1.78 -3.11 -15.78
C GLU A 156 1.57 -1.87 -14.89
N LYS A 157 0.62 -1.95 -13.93
CA LYS A 157 0.41 -0.85 -12.96
C LYS A 157 1.58 -0.69 -12.00
N TYR A 158 2.15 -1.80 -11.55
CA TYR A 158 3.30 -1.77 -10.67
C TYR A 158 4.55 -1.17 -11.33
N SER A 159 4.81 -1.52 -12.59
CA SER A 159 5.94 -0.95 -13.35
C SER A 159 5.82 0.56 -13.47
N LEU A 160 4.62 1.08 -13.77
CA LEU A 160 4.38 2.52 -13.87
C LEU A 160 4.57 3.21 -12.52
N LEU A 161 4.10 2.60 -11.44
CA LEU A 161 4.31 3.11 -10.07
C LEU A 161 5.80 3.27 -9.75
N VAL A 162 6.60 2.23 -9.99
CA VAL A 162 8.05 2.23 -9.73
C VAL A 162 8.77 3.24 -10.62
N GLU A 163 8.36 3.39 -11.88
CA GLU A 163 8.90 4.41 -12.78
C GLU A 163 8.65 5.83 -12.25
N LEU A 164 7.43 6.13 -11.80
CA LEU A 164 7.10 7.44 -11.22
C LEU A 164 7.89 7.70 -9.94
N PHE A 165 8.04 6.69 -9.07
CA PHE A 165 8.87 6.80 -7.87
C PHE A 165 10.33 7.16 -8.21
N SER A 166 10.89 6.54 -9.25
CA SER A 166 12.27 6.81 -9.68
C SER A 166 12.52 8.24 -10.16
N LYS A 167 11.46 8.96 -10.55
CA LYS A 167 11.50 10.39 -10.93
C LYS A 167 11.51 11.34 -9.72
N GLY A 168 11.40 10.80 -8.50
CA GLY A 168 11.44 11.58 -7.26
C GLY A 168 10.21 12.45 -7.06
N PRO A 169 9.00 11.87 -6.89
CA PRO A 169 7.75 12.64 -6.78
C PRO A 169 7.71 13.58 -5.58
N TYR A 170 8.60 13.41 -4.60
CA TYR A 170 8.72 14.21 -3.39
C TYR A 170 10.09 14.87 -3.23
N SER A 171 10.92 14.86 -4.28
CA SER A 171 12.19 15.60 -4.27
C SER A 171 11.90 17.11 -4.33
N PRO A 172 12.55 17.93 -3.49
CA PRO A 172 12.41 19.39 -3.53
C PRO A 172 12.96 20.01 -4.83
#